data_AF-A0A972W0H8-F1
#
_entry.id   AF-A0A972W0H8-F1
#
_cell.length_a   1.000
_cell.length_b   1.000
_cell.length_c   1.000
_cell.angle_alpha   90.00
_cell.angle_beta   90.00
_cell.angle_gamma   90.00
#
_symmetry.space_group_name_H-M   'P 1'
#
loop_
_entity.id
_entity.type
_entity.pdbx_description
1 polymer ?
#
loop_
_entity_poly.entity_id
_entity_poly.type
_entity_poly.pdbx_seq_one_letter_code
_entity_poly.pdbx_strand_id
1 'polypeptide(L)'
;MNQQNPKRQRFIEHVQGGNTFAGELSFLRRKYTQDIDGADVVISGIPFDSATTFRPGARLGPQAIRAASVQLAELIGRAFPFGINPVEVLAVADYGDCLLDSGYPQHLVETVEAHARLLISSGALMVTLGGDHFVTYPLLRAHAEKYGPVALVHFDA
;
A
#
# COMPACT_ATOMS: atom_id res chain seq x y z
N MET A 1 13.20 18.40 5.37
CA MET A 1 13.25 17.17 4.54
C MET A 1 14.20 17.44 3.38
N ASN A 2 15.25 16.64 3.26
CA ASN A 2 16.39 16.97 2.39
C ASN A 2 16.10 16.51 0.95
N GLN A 3 15.78 17.47 0.05
CA GLN A 3 15.45 17.23 -1.37
C GLN A 3 16.62 16.67 -2.21
N GLN A 4 17.77 16.35 -1.59
CA GLN A 4 19.01 15.96 -2.27
C GLN A 4 19.35 14.46 -2.16
N ASN A 5 18.49 13.60 -1.61
CA ASN A 5 18.77 12.15 -1.59
C ASN A 5 18.41 11.51 -2.94
N PRO A 6 19.40 11.08 -3.76
CA PRO A 6 19.16 10.54 -5.11
C PRO A 6 18.30 9.27 -5.09
N LYS A 7 18.27 8.52 -3.97
CA LYS A 7 17.44 7.31 -3.83
C LYS A 7 15.94 7.62 -3.73
N ARG A 8 15.56 8.83 -3.29
CA ARG A 8 14.15 9.27 -3.21
C ARG A 8 13.59 9.62 -4.58
N GLN A 9 14.41 10.23 -5.44
CA GLN A 9 13.98 10.85 -6.69
C GLN A 9 13.24 9.86 -7.61
N ARG A 10 13.71 8.60 -7.63
CA ARG A 10 13.12 7.50 -8.40
C ARG A 10 11.68 7.13 -8.02
N PHE A 11 11.19 7.60 -6.88
CA PHE A 11 9.82 7.40 -6.39
C PHE A 11 9.02 8.70 -6.31
N ILE A 12 9.60 9.84 -6.69
CA ILE A 12 8.90 11.11 -6.81
C ILE A 12 8.37 11.22 -8.24
N GLU A 13 9.18 10.81 -9.23
CA GLU A 13 8.78 10.77 -10.63
C GLU A 13 7.50 9.95 -10.82
N HIS A 14 6.48 10.63 -11.35
CA HIS A 14 5.25 10.00 -11.83
C HIS A 14 5.58 9.24 -13.11
N VAL A 15 5.10 7.99 -13.25
CA VAL A 15 5.18 7.29 -14.53
C VAL A 15 4.34 8.11 -15.51
N GLN A 16 4.98 8.82 -16.44
CA GLN A 16 4.27 9.70 -17.36
C GLN A 16 3.27 8.92 -18.22
N GLY A 17 2.00 9.31 -18.10
CA GLY A 17 1.17 9.71 -19.23
C GLY A 17 0.75 8.60 -20.20
N GLY A 18 -0.05 7.66 -19.72
CA GLY A 18 -0.97 6.88 -20.56
C GLY A 18 -2.38 7.47 -20.50
N ASN A 19 -3.24 7.12 -21.46
CA ASN A 19 -4.67 7.40 -21.32
C ASN A 19 -5.20 6.84 -20.00
N THR A 20 -6.11 7.54 -19.32
CA THR A 20 -6.68 7.12 -18.02
C THR A 20 -7.21 5.69 -18.03
N PHE A 21 -7.72 5.24 -19.18
CA PHE A 21 -8.26 3.91 -19.44
C PHE A 21 -7.23 2.84 -19.88
N ALA A 22 -5.93 3.15 -19.91
CA ALA A 22 -4.86 2.26 -20.38
C ALA A 22 -3.61 2.30 -19.47
N GLY A 23 -2.58 1.51 -19.79
CA GLY A 23 -1.30 1.47 -19.06
C GLY A 23 -1.31 0.62 -17.79
N GLU A 24 -0.14 0.47 -17.16
CA GLU A 24 0.06 -0.36 -15.96
C GLU A 24 -0.75 0.12 -14.76
N LEU A 25 -1.47 -0.79 -14.11
CA LEU A 25 -2.39 -0.49 -13.00
C LEU A 25 -1.72 -0.68 -11.65
N SER A 26 -0.63 0.05 -11.39
CA SER A 26 -0.18 0.30 -10.02
C SER A 26 -1.04 1.37 -9.35
N PHE A 27 -1.08 1.38 -8.03
CA PHE A 27 -1.82 2.36 -7.26
C PHE A 27 -1.34 3.77 -7.59
N LEU A 28 -2.25 4.66 -8.01
CA LEU A 28 -1.97 6.02 -8.45
C LEU A 28 -0.85 6.13 -9.51
N ARG A 29 -0.65 5.08 -10.31
CA ARG A 29 0.44 4.99 -11.30
C ARG A 29 1.83 5.18 -10.69
N ARG A 30 2.03 4.78 -9.42
CA ARG A 30 3.34 4.81 -8.77
C ARG A 30 4.24 3.72 -9.34
N LYS A 31 5.55 3.91 -9.21
CA LYS A 31 6.52 2.92 -9.66
C LYS A 31 6.29 1.58 -8.97
N TYR A 32 6.07 0.53 -9.76
CA TYR A 32 5.98 -0.84 -9.27
C TYR A 32 7.39 -1.37 -9.00
N THR A 33 7.72 -1.66 -7.74
CA THR A 33 9.03 -2.23 -7.39
C THR A 33 9.08 -2.74 -5.94
N GLN A 34 9.91 -3.75 -5.71
CA GLN A 34 10.24 -4.25 -4.37
C GLN A 34 11.52 -3.65 -3.80
N ASP A 35 12.31 -2.93 -4.61
CA ASP A 35 13.40 -2.10 -4.10
C ASP A 35 12.80 -0.78 -3.60
N ILE A 36 12.65 -0.69 -2.27
CA ILE A 36 11.97 0.41 -1.56
C ILE A 36 12.95 1.34 -0.82
N ASP A 37 14.26 1.20 -1.05
CA ASP A 37 15.27 2.02 -0.36
C ASP A 37 15.12 3.50 -0.71
N GLY A 38 14.78 4.33 0.28
CA GLY A 38 14.48 5.75 0.10
C GLY A 38 13.02 6.07 -0.25
N ALA A 39 12.10 5.11 -0.19
CA ALA A 39 10.67 5.40 -0.19
C ALA A 39 10.22 6.01 1.15
N ASP A 40 9.33 7.00 1.11
CA ASP A 40 8.62 7.50 2.29
C ASP A 40 7.38 6.67 2.60
N VAL A 41 6.71 6.20 1.54
CA VAL A 41 5.47 5.44 1.63
C VAL A 41 5.57 4.24 0.71
N VAL A 42 5.21 3.08 1.25
CA VAL A 42 5.10 1.84 0.47
C VAL A 42 3.65 1.37 0.50
N ILE A 43 3.08 1.24 -0.69
CA ILE A 43 1.75 0.68 -0.88
C ILE A 43 1.90 -0.82 -1.14
N SER A 44 1.13 -1.65 -0.44
CA SER A 44 1.10 -3.09 -0.72
C SER A 44 -0.27 -3.69 -0.48
N GLY A 45 -0.69 -4.66 -1.28
CA GLY A 45 -1.95 -5.38 -1.06
C GLY A 45 -1.81 -6.65 -0.22
N ILE A 46 -2.85 -7.01 0.55
CA ILE A 46 -2.98 -8.30 1.23
C ILE A 46 -4.24 -9.01 0.70
N PRO A 47 -4.15 -9.78 -0.40
CA PRO A 47 -5.32 -10.35 -1.08
C PRO A 47 -5.88 -11.58 -0.34
N PHE A 48 -6.51 -11.36 0.82
CA PHE A 48 -7.04 -12.41 1.70
C PHE A 48 -8.53 -12.22 2.00
N ASP A 49 -9.32 -13.29 2.04
CA ASP A 49 -10.73 -13.20 2.49
C ASP A 49 -11.22 -14.46 3.22
N SER A 50 -10.32 -15.33 3.67
CA SER A 50 -10.71 -16.60 4.31
C SER A 50 -11.20 -16.42 5.75
N ALA A 51 -11.10 -15.22 6.33
CA ALA A 51 -11.71 -14.89 7.63
C ALA A 51 -13.09 -14.23 7.48
N THR A 52 -13.59 -14.04 6.25
CA THR A 52 -14.94 -13.53 6.03
C THR A 52 -16.01 -14.46 6.60
N THR A 53 -17.02 -13.88 7.25
CA THR A 53 -18.13 -14.62 7.88
C THR A 53 -19.41 -14.63 7.03
N PHE A 54 -19.45 -13.86 5.94
CA PHE A 54 -20.60 -13.78 5.04
C PHE A 54 -20.20 -13.94 3.58
N ARG A 55 -20.01 -12.84 2.84
CA ARG A 55 -19.67 -12.88 1.41
C ARG A 55 -18.16 -12.81 1.22
N PRO A 56 -17.53 -13.78 0.55
CA PRO A 56 -16.14 -13.65 0.11
C PRO A 56 -16.04 -12.68 -1.08
N GLY A 57 -14.82 -12.34 -1.47
CA GLY A 57 -14.52 -11.46 -2.61
C GLY A 57 -13.47 -10.41 -2.30
N ALA A 58 -13.21 -10.13 -1.02
CA ALA A 58 -12.23 -9.12 -0.60
C ALA A 58 -10.79 -9.46 -1.05
N ARG A 59 -10.48 -10.73 -1.36
CA ARG A 59 -9.17 -11.10 -1.93
C ARG A 59 -8.84 -10.38 -3.25
N LEU A 60 -9.85 -9.91 -3.98
CA LEU A 60 -9.69 -9.13 -5.22
C LEU A 60 -9.63 -7.61 -4.96
N GLY A 61 -9.80 -7.19 -3.71
CA GLY A 61 -9.80 -5.80 -3.27
C GLY A 61 -8.57 -5.00 -3.71
N PRO A 62 -7.33 -5.49 -3.50
CA PRO A 62 -6.15 -4.74 -3.88
C PRO A 62 -6.10 -4.39 -5.37
N GLN A 63 -6.47 -5.34 -6.25
CA GLN A 63 -6.53 -5.12 -7.69
C GLN A 63 -7.63 -4.14 -8.07
N ALA A 64 -8.81 -4.27 -7.46
CA ALA A 64 -9.94 -3.36 -7.70
C ALA A 64 -9.60 -1.92 -7.30
N ILE A 65 -8.93 -1.72 -6.16
CA ILE A 65 -8.51 -0.40 -5.68
C ILE A 65 -7.47 0.21 -6.63
N ARG A 66 -6.48 -0.56 -7.09
CA ARG A 66 -5.49 -0.08 -8.07
C ARG A 66 -6.17 0.40 -9.36
N ALA A 67 -7.10 -0.40 -9.91
CA ALA A 67 -7.86 -0.04 -11.10
C ALA A 67 -8.74 1.20 -10.88
N ALA A 68 -9.36 1.35 -9.70
CA ALA A 68 -10.17 2.51 -9.36
C ALA A 68 -9.34 3.80 -9.18
N SER A 69 -8.05 3.68 -8.89
CA SER A 69 -7.17 4.83 -8.60
C SER A 69 -6.77 5.67 -9.82
N VAL A 70 -7.09 5.24 -11.04
CA VAL A 70 -6.59 5.88 -12.28
C VAL A 70 -7.04 7.33 -12.46
N GLN A 71 -8.26 7.68 -12.08
CA GLN A 71 -8.76 9.07 -12.16
C GLN A 71 -8.12 9.97 -11.10
N LEU A 72 -7.80 9.42 -9.92
CA LEU A 72 -7.08 10.15 -8.88
C LEU A 72 -5.64 10.46 -9.32
N ALA A 73 -5.01 9.58 -10.10
CA ALA A 73 -3.69 9.83 -10.67
C ALA A 73 -3.72 10.96 -11.70
N GLU A 74 -4.77 11.05 -12.53
CA GLU A 74 -4.95 12.11 -13.53
C GLU A 74 -5.11 13.49 -12.88
N LEU A 75 -5.90 13.57 -11.82
CA LEU A 75 -6.20 14.83 -11.12
C LEU A 75 -5.32 15.08 -9.90
N ILE A 76 -4.22 14.34 -9.73
CA ILE A 76 -3.43 14.36 -8.49
C ILE A 76 -2.88 15.77 -8.17
N GLY A 77 -2.55 16.56 -9.20
CA GLY A 77 -2.14 17.97 -9.07
C GLY A 77 -3.25 18.95 -8.69
N ARG A 78 -4.52 18.51 -8.71
CA ARG A 78 -5.71 19.29 -8.39
C ARG A 78 -6.62 18.55 -7.41
N ALA A 79 -6.03 17.70 -6.56
CA ALA A 79 -6.78 16.84 -5.65
C ALA A 79 -7.67 17.66 -4.72
N PHE A 80 -8.99 17.48 -4.80
CA PHE A 80 -9.95 18.15 -3.92
C PHE A 80 -9.92 17.55 -2.50
N PRO A 81 -10.16 18.32 -1.43
CA PRO A 81 -10.38 19.77 -1.37
C PRO A 81 -9.10 20.61 -1.28
N PHE A 82 -7.95 19.96 -1.10
CA PHE A 82 -6.74 20.65 -0.66
C PHE A 82 -5.90 21.26 -1.80
N GLY A 83 -6.07 20.79 -3.03
CA GLY A 83 -5.25 21.19 -4.18
C GLY A 83 -3.78 20.78 -4.04
N ILE A 84 -3.48 19.79 -3.18
CA ILE A 84 -2.12 19.34 -2.91
C ILE A 84 -1.84 18.05 -3.69
N ASN A 85 -0.68 18.02 -4.33
CA ASN A 85 -0.13 16.82 -4.95
C ASN A 85 0.82 16.11 -3.95
N PRO A 86 0.38 15.07 -3.22
CA PRO A 86 1.21 14.46 -2.18
C PRO A 86 2.48 13.80 -2.73
N VAL A 87 2.46 13.37 -3.99
CA VAL A 87 3.59 12.64 -4.61
C VAL A 87 4.68 13.56 -5.16
N GLU A 88 4.52 14.88 -5.08
CA GLU A 88 5.61 15.84 -5.31
C GLU A 88 6.59 15.88 -4.13
N VAL A 89 6.11 15.59 -2.92
CA VAL A 89 6.90 15.66 -1.69
C VAL A 89 7.16 14.30 -1.06
N LEU A 90 6.28 13.32 -1.32
CA LEU A 90 6.43 11.94 -0.84
C LEU A 90 6.97 11.04 -1.96
N ALA A 91 8.05 10.32 -1.66
CA ALA A 91 8.59 9.22 -2.43
C ALA A 91 7.70 7.99 -2.23
N VAL A 92 6.82 7.67 -3.19
CA VAL A 92 5.82 6.59 -3.06
C VAL A 92 6.07 5.46 -4.05
N ALA A 93 6.15 4.23 -3.55
CA ALA A 93 6.28 2.99 -4.33
C ALA A 93 5.03 2.10 -4.17
N ASP A 94 4.64 1.40 -5.25
CA ASP A 94 3.73 0.25 -5.17
C ASP A 94 4.57 -1.02 -5.14
N TYR A 95 4.51 -1.74 -4.02
CA TYR A 95 5.27 -2.97 -3.78
C TYR A 95 4.65 -4.19 -4.47
N GLY A 96 3.42 -4.07 -4.97
CA GLY A 96 2.59 -5.20 -5.30
C GLY A 96 1.93 -5.79 -4.07
N ASP A 97 1.84 -7.12 -4.02
CA ASP A 97 1.06 -7.81 -2.99
C ASP A 97 1.95 -8.68 -2.10
N CYS A 98 1.52 -8.85 -0.85
CA CYS A 98 2.06 -9.88 0.03
C CYS A 98 1.72 -11.24 -0.56
N LEU A 99 2.75 -12.07 -0.79
CA LEU A 99 2.56 -13.42 -1.29
C LEU A 99 1.99 -14.29 -0.17
N LEU A 100 0.77 -14.77 -0.36
CA LEU A 100 0.08 -15.62 0.59
C LEU A 100 0.00 -17.05 0.06
N ASP A 101 0.20 -18.01 0.95
CA ASP A 101 -0.08 -19.42 0.65
C ASP A 101 -1.55 -19.71 0.93
N SER A 102 -2.34 -19.78 -0.14
CA SER A 102 -3.79 -20.03 -0.06
C SER A 102 -4.13 -21.44 0.43
N GLY A 103 -3.19 -22.39 0.36
CA GLY A 103 -3.37 -23.76 0.86
C GLY A 103 -3.20 -23.89 2.37
N TYR A 104 -2.52 -22.93 3.01
CA TYR A 104 -2.17 -22.99 4.43
C TYR A 104 -2.51 -21.66 5.15
N PRO A 105 -3.82 -21.34 5.28
CA PRO A 105 -4.27 -20.06 5.86
C PRO A 105 -3.82 -19.84 7.30
N GLN A 106 -3.47 -20.90 8.04
CA GLN A 106 -2.90 -20.80 9.38
C GLN A 106 -1.59 -19.99 9.42
N HIS A 107 -0.82 -19.94 8.32
CA HIS A 107 0.42 -19.18 8.24
C HIS A 107 0.22 -17.71 7.88
N LEU A 108 -1.03 -17.26 7.69
CA LEU A 108 -1.35 -15.89 7.29
C LEU A 108 -0.74 -14.88 8.26
N VAL A 109 -0.93 -15.10 9.56
CA VAL A 109 -0.49 -14.15 10.59
C VAL A 109 1.02 -13.97 10.51
N GLU A 110 1.79 -15.06 10.49
CA GLU A 110 3.25 -14.97 10.41
C GLU A 110 3.72 -14.32 9.10
N THR A 111 3.06 -14.64 7.99
CA THR A 111 3.44 -14.16 6.65
C THR A 111 3.18 -12.67 6.50
N VAL A 112 1.98 -12.20 6.89
CA VAL A 112 1.61 -10.77 6.82
C VAL A 112 2.42 -9.96 7.83
N GLU A 113 2.68 -10.49 9.02
CA GLU A 113 3.52 -9.82 10.02
C GLU A 113 4.97 -9.68 9.53
N ALA A 114 5.53 -10.72 8.90
CA ALA A 114 6.87 -10.66 8.31
C ALA A 114 6.95 -9.67 7.13
N HIS A 115 5.94 -9.65 6.27
CA HIS A 115 5.81 -8.67 5.20
C HIS A 115 5.78 -7.24 5.75
N ALA A 116 4.94 -6.99 6.75
CA ALA A 116 4.86 -5.68 7.40
C ALA A 116 6.17 -5.28 8.07
N ARG A 117 6.83 -6.21 8.79
CA ARG A 117 8.13 -5.96 9.43
C ARG A 117 9.18 -5.54 8.41
N LEU A 118 9.24 -6.19 7.24
CA LEU A 118 10.15 -5.82 6.15
C LEU A 118 9.90 -4.38 5.70
N LEU A 119 8.66 -4.04 5.37
CA LEU A 119 8.32 -2.69 4.90
C LEU A 119 8.60 -1.63 5.96
N ILE A 120 8.19 -1.88 7.20
CA ILE A 120 8.38 -0.98 8.33
C ILE A 120 9.88 -0.77 8.63
N SER A 121 10.71 -1.81 8.48
CA SER A 121 12.16 -1.72 8.75
C SER A 121 12.89 -0.78 7.79
N SER A 122 12.37 -0.56 6.59
CA SER A 122 12.91 0.40 5.61
C SER A 122 12.81 1.87 6.07
N GLY A 123 11.98 2.14 7.09
CA GLY A 123 11.66 3.50 7.54
C GLY A 123 10.45 4.12 6.84
N ALA A 124 9.92 3.48 5.79
CA ALA A 124 8.72 3.93 5.11
C ALA A 124 7.45 3.71 5.94
N LEU A 125 6.45 4.55 5.69
CA LEU A 125 5.07 4.35 6.13
C LEU A 125 4.39 3.31 5.24
N MET A 126 3.56 2.46 5.85
CA MET A 126 2.76 1.48 5.11
C MET A 126 1.39 2.03 4.75
N VAL A 127 0.99 1.86 3.50
CA VAL A 127 -0.40 1.98 3.05
C VAL A 127 -0.83 0.63 2.52
N THR A 128 -1.67 -0.07 3.27
CA THR A 128 -2.03 -1.44 2.94
C THR A 128 -3.41 -1.51 2.30
N LEU A 129 -3.49 -2.13 1.11
CA LEU A 129 -4.74 -2.39 0.42
C LEU A 129 -5.29 -3.72 0.93
N GLY A 130 -6.44 -3.67 1.57
CA GLY A 130 -6.97 -4.80 2.31
C GLY A 130 -7.45 -5.94 1.42
N GLY A 131 -7.45 -7.09 2.06
CA GLY A 131 -8.47 -8.10 1.90
C GLY A 131 -9.54 -7.88 2.97
N ASP A 132 -10.04 -8.94 3.60
CA ASP A 132 -10.91 -8.81 4.77
C ASP A 132 -10.20 -8.13 5.97
N HIS A 133 -10.96 -7.71 6.98
CA HIS A 133 -10.43 -6.93 8.10
C HIS A 133 -9.47 -7.75 9.00
N PHE A 134 -9.40 -9.08 8.87
CA PHE A 134 -8.49 -9.87 9.70
C PHE A 134 -7.03 -9.53 9.42
N VAL A 135 -6.69 -9.09 8.19
CA VAL A 135 -5.32 -8.70 7.81
C VAL A 135 -4.77 -7.56 8.69
N THR A 136 -5.63 -6.74 9.30
CA THR A 136 -5.21 -5.65 10.19
C THR A 136 -4.53 -6.16 11.46
N TYR A 137 -4.89 -7.35 11.95
CA TYR A 137 -4.29 -7.93 13.17
C TYR A 137 -2.77 -8.15 13.05
N PRO A 138 -2.24 -8.91 12.07
CA PRO A 138 -0.80 -9.07 11.91
C PRO A 138 -0.09 -7.75 11.54
N LEU A 139 -0.75 -6.83 10.83
CA LEU A 139 -0.20 -5.49 10.56
C LEU A 139 0.03 -4.71 11.86
N LEU A 140 -0.96 -4.69 12.77
CA LEU A 140 -0.86 -4.02 14.06
C LEU A 140 0.21 -4.65 14.95
N ARG A 141 0.38 -5.98 14.90
CA ARG A 141 1.47 -6.65 15.63
C ARG A 141 2.85 -6.14 15.20
N ALA A 142 3.11 -6.06 13.89
CA ALA A 142 4.37 -5.53 13.37
C ALA A 142 4.56 -4.04 13.68
N HIS A 143 3.49 -3.24 13.66
CA HIS A 143 3.56 -1.83 14.07
C HIS A 143 3.87 -1.69 15.56
N ALA A 144 3.21 -2.47 16.41
CA ALA A 144 3.42 -2.44 17.85
C ALA A 144 4.84 -2.90 18.23
N GLU A 145 5.42 -3.84 17.48
CA GLU A 145 6.81 -4.28 17.65
C GLU A 145 7.81 -3.12 17.46
N LYS A 146 7.62 -2.27 16.44
CA LYS A 146 8.53 -1.14 16.19
C LYS A 146 8.21 0.11 17.02
N TYR A 147 6.93 0.42 17.19
CA TYR A 147 6.51 1.73 17.73
C TYR A 147 5.94 1.65 19.16
N GLY A 148 5.83 0.45 19.73
CA GLY A 148 5.14 0.24 21.01
C GLY A 148 3.61 0.29 20.86
N PRO A 149 2.85 0.41 21.95
CA PRO A 149 1.39 0.49 21.90
C PRO A 149 0.91 1.60 20.95
N VAL A 150 -0.02 1.26 20.05
CA VAL A 150 -0.57 2.19 19.06
C VAL A 150 -2.02 2.55 19.39
N ALA A 151 -2.38 3.81 19.16
CA ALA A 151 -3.78 4.21 19.14
C ALA A 151 -4.41 3.81 17.80
N LEU A 152 -5.63 3.28 17.83
CA LEU A 152 -6.37 2.88 16.64
C LEU A 152 -7.53 3.85 16.39
N VAL A 153 -7.52 4.48 15.22
CA VAL A 153 -8.70 5.17 14.68
C VAL A 153 -9.37 4.21 13.71
N HIS A 154 -10.53 3.70 14.09
CA HIS A 154 -11.21 2.60 13.40
C HIS A 154 -12.54 3.06 12.82
N PHE A 155 -12.69 2.95 11.50
CA PHE A 155 -13.95 3.18 10.80
C PHE A 155 -14.49 1.83 10.35
N ASP A 156 -15.54 1.35 11.03
CA ASP A 156 -16.24 0.10 10.73
C ASP A 156 -17.74 0.26 11.10
N ALA A 157 -18.60 -0.61 10.56
CA ALA A 157 -20.06 -0.53 10.68
C ALA A 157 -20.63 -1.22 11.93
#